data_AF-A0A6G2G0K5-F1
#
_entry.id   AF-A0A6G2G0K5-F1
#
_cell.length_a   1.000
_cell.length_b   1.000
_cell.length_c   1.000
_cell.angle_alpha   90.00
_cell.angle_beta   90.00
_cell.angle_gamma   90.00
#
_symmetry.space_group_name_H-M   'P 1'
#
loop_
_entity.id
_entity.type
_entity.pdbx_description
1 polymer ?
#
loop_
_entity_poly.entity_id
_entity_poly.type
_entity_poly.pdbx_seq_one_letter_code
_entity_poly.pdbx_strand_id
1 'polypeptide(L)'
;MPTDETVVETAAEAAEGVIFARYKQSEVTDFDVTVTFEEGILEVDVYVNAPDDADADAEDVADEAARTARDAVDELFADDADADAGADADTAESDSAGHQIESGDTDAA
;
A
#
# COMPACT_ATOMS: atom_id res chain seq x y z
N MET A 1 11.18 6.80 1.56
CA MET A 1 11.11 6.00 0.33
C MET A 1 11.63 4.62 0.68
N PRO A 2 10.85 3.55 0.48
CA PRO A 2 11.26 2.18 0.79
C PRO A 2 12.45 1.75 -0.05
N THR A 3 13.23 0.79 0.45
CA THR A 3 14.35 0.20 -0.30
C THR A 3 13.86 -0.89 -1.25
N ASP A 4 14.64 -1.17 -2.29
CA ASP A 4 14.34 -2.23 -3.25
C ASP A 4 14.14 -3.60 -2.56
N GLU A 5 14.97 -3.93 -1.56
CA GLU A 5 14.84 -5.15 -0.76
C GLU A 5 13.50 -5.21 -0.02
N THR A 6 13.08 -4.11 0.60
CA THR A 6 11.79 -4.05 1.30
C THR A 6 10.61 -4.16 0.33
N VAL A 7 10.70 -3.57 -0.86
CA VAL A 7 9.67 -3.70 -1.91
C VAL A 7 9.52 -5.16 -2.35
N VAL A 8 10.64 -5.84 -2.62
CA VAL A 8 10.66 -7.24 -3.03
C VAL A 8 10.09 -8.14 -1.93
N GLU A 9 10.53 -7.96 -0.69
CA GLU A 9 10.05 -8.74 0.46
C GLU A 9 8.54 -8.57 0.66
N THR A 10 8.04 -7.32 0.64
CA THR A 10 6.61 -7.01 0.81
C THR A 10 5.75 -7.67 -0.26
N ALA A 11 6.15 -7.59 -1.53
CA ALA A 11 5.45 -8.22 -2.63
C ALA A 11 5.44 -9.75 -2.50
N ALA A 12 6.58 -10.36 -2.15
CA ALA A 12 6.69 -11.81 -2.01
C ALA A 12 5.81 -12.33 -0.87
N GLU A 13 5.87 -11.71 0.30
CA GLU A 13 5.06 -12.09 1.46
C GLU A 13 3.55 -11.97 1.16
N ALA A 14 3.14 -10.91 0.47
CA ALA A 14 1.74 -10.71 0.09
C ALA A 14 1.24 -11.78 -0.90
N ALA A 15 2.04 -12.12 -1.93
CA ALA A 15 1.70 -13.20 -2.87
C ALA A 15 1.59 -14.56 -2.17
N GLU A 16 2.58 -14.91 -1.34
CA GLU A 16 2.57 -16.18 -0.59
C GLU A 16 1.37 -16.27 0.35
N GLY A 17 1.00 -15.16 0.99
CA GLY A 17 -0.18 -15.08 1.85
C GLY A 17 -1.46 -15.50 1.13
N VAL A 18 -1.65 -15.11 -0.13
CA VAL A 18 -2.81 -15.51 -0.95
C VAL A 18 -2.78 -17.02 -1.21
N ILE A 19 -1.64 -17.56 -1.63
CA ILE A 19 -1.50 -18.99 -1.95
C ILE A 19 -1.84 -19.85 -0.73
N PHE A 20 -1.32 -19.49 0.45
CA PHE A 20 -1.57 -20.21 1.70
C PHE A 20 -2.97 -19.97 2.28
N ALA A 21 -3.65 -18.90 1.90
CA ALA A 21 -5.06 -18.69 2.25
C ALA A 21 -6.01 -19.57 1.42
N ARG A 22 -5.60 -19.95 0.21
CA ARG A 22 -6.43 -20.70 -0.75
C ARG A 22 -6.22 -22.20 -0.69
N TYR A 23 -5.01 -22.65 -0.39
CA TYR A 23 -4.69 -24.06 -0.27
C TYR A 23 -4.24 -24.39 1.15
N LYS A 24 -4.64 -25.56 1.67
CA LYS A 24 -3.96 -26.08 2.86
C LYS A 24 -2.51 -26.39 2.45
N GLN A 25 -1.55 -26.16 3.35
CA GLN A 25 -0.13 -26.42 3.07
C GLN A 25 0.16 -27.86 2.58
N SER A 26 -0.70 -28.82 2.91
CA SER A 26 -0.61 -30.21 2.45
C SER A 26 -1.19 -30.48 1.06
N GLU A 27 -1.91 -29.53 0.48
CA GLU A 27 -2.60 -29.65 -0.80
C GLU A 27 -1.82 -29.01 -1.95
N VAL A 28 -0.93 -28.04 -1.66
CA VAL A 28 -0.03 -27.49 -2.69
C VAL A 28 1.06 -28.51 -3.00
N THR A 29 1.17 -28.90 -4.27
CA THR A 29 2.25 -29.80 -4.70
C THR A 29 3.56 -29.05 -4.81
N ASP A 30 3.51 -27.84 -5.36
CA ASP A 30 4.64 -26.94 -5.50
C ASP A 30 4.13 -25.51 -5.78
N PHE A 31 4.89 -24.48 -5.41
CA PHE A 31 4.64 -23.12 -5.82
C PHE A 31 5.97 -22.35 -5.90
N ASP A 32 6.03 -21.39 -6.81
CA ASP A 32 7.18 -20.51 -6.96
C ASP A 32 6.68 -19.06 -7.10
N VAL A 33 7.27 -18.15 -6.34
CA VAL A 33 7.04 -16.72 -6.45
C VAL A 33 8.37 -16.08 -6.83
N THR A 34 8.42 -15.43 -8.00
CA THR A 34 9.58 -14.66 -8.45
C THR A 34 9.20 -13.19 -8.45
N VAL A 35 9.91 -12.40 -7.65
CA VAL A 35 9.72 -10.94 -7.59
C VAL A 35 11.03 -10.28 -7.97
N THR A 36 10.94 -9.28 -8.83
CA THR A 36 12.07 -8.42 -9.21
C THR A 36 11.63 -6.97 -9.15
N PHE A 37 12.47 -6.12 -8.59
CA PHE A 37 12.25 -4.69 -8.56
C PHE A 37 13.51 -3.98 -9.05
N GLU A 38 13.42 -3.41 -10.24
CA GLU A 38 14.54 -2.76 -10.91
C GLU A 38 14.07 -1.49 -11.61
N GLU A 39 14.83 -0.41 -11.46
CA GLU A 39 14.55 0.89 -12.11
C GLU A 39 13.12 1.43 -11.82
N GLY A 40 12.55 1.08 -10.66
CA GLY A 40 11.19 1.48 -10.27
C GLY A 40 10.09 0.64 -10.91
N ILE A 41 10.42 -0.47 -11.56
CA ILE A 41 9.48 -1.40 -12.18
C ILE A 41 9.43 -2.66 -11.33
N LEU A 42 8.21 -3.02 -10.88
CA LEU A 42 7.94 -4.27 -10.18
C LEU A 42 7.48 -5.34 -11.18
N GLU A 43 8.22 -6.44 -11.23
CA GLU A 43 7.85 -7.65 -11.96
C GLU A 43 7.52 -8.76 -10.95
N VAL A 44 6.37 -9.41 -11.14
CA VAL A 44 5.89 -10.48 -10.28
C VAL A 44 5.38 -11.60 -11.16
N ASP A 45 6.02 -12.75 -11.02
CA ASP A 45 5.64 -14.00 -11.69
C ASP A 45 5.31 -15.04 -10.62
N VAL A 46 4.10 -15.60 -10.69
CA VAL A 46 3.62 -16.59 -9.73
C VAL A 46 3.28 -17.88 -10.48
N TYR A 47 3.83 -18.99 -10.01
CA TYR A 47 3.49 -20.33 -10.45
C TYR A 47 2.92 -21.13 -9.29
N VAL A 48 1.78 -21.77 -9.52
CA VAL A 48 1.14 -22.66 -8.55
C VAL A 48 0.88 -23.99 -9.22
N ASN A 49 1.33 -25.07 -8.59
CA ASN A 49 1.03 -26.43 -8.98
C ASN A 49 0.13 -27.06 -7.90
N ALA A 50 -1.18 -27.06 -8.16
CA ALA A 50 -2.19 -27.67 -7.32
C ALA A 50 -2.77 -28.93 -8.00
N PRO A 51 -3.27 -29.90 -7.22
CA PRO A 51 -3.97 -31.06 -7.79
C PRO A 51 -5.25 -30.64 -8.52
N ASP A 52 -5.60 -31.36 -9.59
CA ASP A 52 -6.79 -31.08 -10.42
C ASP A 52 -8.11 -31.09 -9.64
N ASP A 53 -8.14 -31.79 -8.49
CA ASP A 53 -9.29 -31.89 -7.58
C ASP A 53 -9.32 -30.83 -6.46
N ALA A 54 -8.43 -29.83 -6.50
CA ALA A 54 -8.45 -28.74 -5.55
C ALA A 54 -9.71 -27.85 -5.69
N ASP A 55 -10.14 -27.27 -4.57
CA ASP A 55 -11.31 -26.38 -4.53
C ASP A 55 -11.09 -25.04 -5.25
N ALA A 56 -9.83 -24.63 -5.42
CA ALA A 56 -9.43 -23.38 -6.08
C ALA A 56 -8.56 -23.68 -7.31
N ASP A 57 -8.86 -22.99 -8.40
CA ASP A 57 -8.08 -23.07 -9.64
C ASP A 57 -6.70 -22.40 -9.47
N ALA A 58 -5.65 -23.08 -9.93
CA ALA A 58 -4.27 -22.66 -9.72
C ALA A 58 -3.92 -21.38 -10.47
N GLU A 59 -4.46 -21.21 -11.68
CA GLU A 59 -4.21 -20.02 -12.51
C GLU A 59 -4.92 -18.81 -11.89
N ASP A 60 -6.16 -18.99 -11.42
CA ASP A 60 -6.90 -17.93 -10.71
C ASP A 60 -6.18 -17.49 -9.42
N VAL A 61 -5.63 -18.44 -8.65
CA VAL A 61 -4.88 -18.13 -7.42
C VAL A 61 -3.56 -17.43 -7.73
N ALA A 62 -2.83 -17.86 -8.76
CA ALA A 62 -1.60 -17.21 -9.20
C ALA A 62 -1.85 -15.75 -9.63
N ASP A 63 -2.88 -15.51 -10.43
CA ASP A 63 -3.25 -14.17 -10.88
C ASP A 63 -3.70 -13.27 -9.71
N GLU A 64 -4.38 -13.82 -8.71
CA GLU A 64 -4.76 -13.09 -7.50
C GLU A 64 -3.55 -12.75 -6.63
N ALA A 65 -2.62 -13.69 -6.46
CA ALA A 65 -1.40 -13.49 -5.71
C ALA A 65 -0.54 -12.38 -6.34
N ALA A 66 -0.36 -12.40 -7.67
CA ALA A 66 0.38 -11.37 -8.39
C ALA A 66 -0.26 -9.98 -8.27
N ARG A 67 -1.59 -9.90 -8.26
CA ARG A 67 -2.32 -8.64 -8.03
C ARG A 67 -2.13 -8.14 -6.60
N THR A 68 -2.30 -9.01 -5.62
CA THR A 68 -2.16 -8.68 -4.19
C THR A 68 -0.75 -8.21 -3.85
N ALA A 69 0.27 -8.81 -4.45
CA ALA A 69 1.66 -8.37 -4.31
C ALA A 69 1.87 -6.92 -4.77
N ARG A 70 1.28 -6.54 -5.91
CA ARG A 70 1.36 -5.18 -6.43
C ARG A 70 0.62 -4.20 -5.53
N ASP A 71 -0.59 -4.56 -5.10
CA ASP A 71 -1.40 -3.72 -4.20
C ASP A 71 -0.67 -3.47 -2.88
N ALA A 72 0.01 -4.48 -2.31
CA ALA A 72 0.79 -4.34 -1.08
C ALA A 72 2.00 -3.40 -1.25
N VAL A 73 2.66 -3.43 -2.41
CA VAL A 73 3.74 -2.49 -2.72
C VAL A 73 3.20 -1.07 -2.90
N ASP A 74 2.08 -0.91 -3.61
CA ASP A 74 1.42 0.39 -3.76
C ASP A 74 1.05 0.99 -2.39
N GLU A 75 0.56 0.16 -1.45
CA GLU A 75 0.29 0.57 -0.07
C GLU A 75 1.57 0.94 0.69
N LEU A 76 2.65 0.16 0.55
CA LEU A 76 3.95 0.47 1.16
C LEU A 76 4.47 1.86 0.74
N PHE A 77 4.34 2.22 -0.53
CA PHE A 77 4.74 3.54 -1.02
C PHE A 77 3.79 4.65 -0.56
N ALA A 78 2.49 4.37 -0.39
CA ALA A 78 1.53 5.33 0.14
C ALA A 78 1.82 5.66 1.61
N ASP A 79 2.03 4.64 2.45
CA ASP A 79 2.35 4.80 3.87
C ASP A 79 3.66 5.57 4.10
N ASP A 80 4.66 5.31 3.25
CA ASP A 80 5.94 6.03 3.31
C ASP A 80 5.80 7.51 2.86
N ALA A 81 4.94 7.79 1.86
CA ALA A 81 4.64 9.15 1.44
C ALA A 81 3.91 9.97 2.53
N ASP A 82 3.01 9.34 3.28
CA ASP A 82 2.37 9.97 4.44
C ASP A 82 3.36 10.26 5.58
N ALA A 83 4.42 9.47 5.73
CA ALA A 83 5.49 9.73 6.69
C ALA A 83 6.32 10.98 6.35
N ASP A 84 6.46 11.31 5.06
CA ASP A 84 7.18 12.51 4.59
C ASP A 84 6.27 13.77 4.61
N ALA A 85 4.99 13.62 4.23
CA ALA A 85 4.02 14.72 4.21
C ALA A 85 3.64 15.27 5.61
N GLY A 86 3.88 14.51 6.68
CA GLY A 86 3.65 14.94 8.06
C GLY A 86 4.63 15.99 8.59
N ALA A 87 5.74 16.27 7.90
CA ALA A 87 6.77 17.20 8.37
C ALA A 87 6.52 18.68 8.03
N ASP A 88 5.64 18.99 7.06
CA ASP A 88 5.39 20.37 6.57
C ASP A 88 4.11 21.03 7.12
N ALA A 89 3.35 20.36 7.99
CA ALA A 89 2.07 20.88 8.50
C ALA A 89 2.17 21.88 9.68
N ASP A 90 3.37 22.26 10.15
CA ASP A 90 3.57 23.19 11.29
C ASP A 90 3.86 24.65 10.89
N THR A 91 3.32 25.15 9.78
CA THR A 91 3.28 26.62 9.55
C THR A 91 1.92 27.03 8.99
N ALA A 92 0.88 26.76 9.77
CA ALA A 92 -0.32 27.60 9.71
C ALA A 92 0.03 28.96 10.33
N GLU A 93 0.48 29.87 9.47
CA GLU A 93 0.54 31.30 9.66
C GLU A 93 -0.72 31.77 10.41
N SER A 94 -0.54 32.29 11.63
CA SER A 94 -1.64 32.86 12.41
C SER A 94 -2.24 34.06 11.66
N ASP A 95 -3.42 33.79 11.12
CA ASP A 95 -4.37 34.67 10.47
C ASP A 95 -4.55 36.03 11.18
N SER A 96 -4.51 37.08 10.36
CA SER A 96 -5.46 38.20 10.27
C SER A 96 -5.88 38.97 11.56
N ALA A 97 -5.55 40.25 11.64
CA ALA A 97 -6.33 41.39 11.14
C ALA A 97 -7.44 41.91 12.09
N GLY A 98 -7.17 43.10 12.63
CA GLY A 98 -8.08 44.25 12.68
C GLY A 98 -9.52 44.05 13.16
N HIS A 99 -9.78 44.38 14.42
CA HIS A 99 -11.10 44.87 14.83
C HIS A 99 -10.96 45.88 15.98
N GLN A 100 -10.70 47.14 15.65
CA GLN A 100 -11.00 48.25 16.56
C GLN A 100 -12.41 48.75 16.24
N ILE A 101 -13.33 48.43 17.13
CA ILE A 101 -14.70 48.95 17.16
C ILE A 101 -14.68 50.44 17.47
N GLU A 102 -15.08 51.25 16.49
CA GLU A 102 -15.43 52.65 16.70
C GLU A 102 -16.79 52.71 17.44
N SER A 103 -16.77 52.99 18.74
CA SER A 103 -17.98 53.35 19.48
C SER A 103 -18.30 54.82 19.22
N GLY A 104 -19.33 55.05 18.41
CA GLY A 104 -19.88 56.36 18.12
C GLY A 104 -20.41 57.07 19.36
N ASP A 105 -19.92 58.27 19.59
CA ASP A 105 -20.46 59.25 20.52
C ASP A 105 -21.59 60.00 19.81
N THR A 106 -22.83 59.75 20.22
CA THR A 106 -23.95 60.66 19.97
C THR A 106 -24.96 60.47 21.09
N ASP A 107 -24.88 61.30 22.12
CA ASP A 107 -26.03 61.59 22.97
C ASP A 107 -26.26 63.10 23.00
N ALA A 108 -27.39 63.48 22.44
CA ALA A 108 -27.94 64.82 22.43
C ALA A 108 -28.96 64.92 23.57
N ALA A 109 -28.82 65.93 24.42
CA ALA A 109 -29.86 66.41 25.33
C ALA A 109 -29.79 67.94 25.44
#